data_AF-A0A5D4UXL0-F1
#
_entry.id   AF-A0A5D4UXL0-F1
#
_cell.length_a   1.000
_cell.length_b   1.000
_cell.length_c   1.000
_cell.angle_alpha   90.00
_cell.angle_beta   90.00
_cell.angle_gamma   90.00
#
_symmetry.space_group_name_H-M   'P 1'
#
loop_
_entity.id
_entity.type
_entity.pdbx_description
1 polymer ?
#
loop_
_entity_poly.entity_id
_entity_poly.type
_entity_poly.pdbx_seq_one_letter_code
_entity_poly.pdbx_strand_id
1 'polypeptide(L)' 'MNLSELLKRYESSKHYQATDQQELLTMAKKLYISNEISLHHYKELSKQINTIEEKAISTP' A
#
# COMPACT_ATOMS: atom_id res chain seq x y z
N MET A 1 11.77 -0.83 0.39
CA MET A 1 10.66 0.02 0.86
C MET A 1 9.54 -0.89 1.32
N ASN A 2 9.06 -0.68 2.54
CA ASN A 2 8.13 -1.59 3.21
C ASN A 2 6.75 -0.94 3.41
N LEU A 3 5.73 -1.74 3.72
CA LEU A 3 4.34 -1.27 3.83
C LEU A 3 4.16 -0.12 4.83
N SER A 4 4.81 -0.18 5.99
CA SER A 4 4.75 0.90 6.99
C SER A 4 5.32 2.22 6.48
N GLU A 5 6.31 2.20 5.59
CA GLU A 5 6.83 3.41 4.94
C GLU A 5 5.84 3.93 3.89
N LEU A 6 5.21 3.03 3.13
CA LEU A 6 4.17 3.39 2.17
C LEU A 6 2.99 4.07 2.85
N LEU A 7 2.50 3.51 3.96
CA LEU A 7 1.41 4.07 4.76
C LEU A 7 1.77 5.44 5.32
N LYS A 8 2.97 5.61 5.89
CA LYS A 8 3.43 6.92 6.36
C LYS A 8 3.52 7.96 5.25
N ARG A 9 4.03 7.59 4.07
CA ARG A 9 4.06 8.48 2.90
C ARG A 9 2.65 8.84 2.44
N TYR A 10 1.72 7.88 2.51
CA TYR A 10 0.33 8.09 2.16
C TYR A 10 -0.36 9.07 3.12
N GLU A 11 -0.28 8.82 4.43
CA GLU A 11 -0.80 9.70 5.49
C GLU A 11 -0.20 11.11 5.42
N SER A 12 1.09 11.22 5.08
CA SER A 12 1.75 12.52 4.93
C SER A 12 1.38 13.25 3.63
N SER A 13 0.99 12.52 2.58
CA SER A 13 0.65 13.11 1.27
C SER A 13 -0.84 13.42 1.12
N LYS A 14 -1.70 12.68 1.82
CA LYS A 14 -3.14 12.90 1.87
C LYS A 14 -3.56 12.85 3.33
N HIS A 15 -4.19 13.92 3.82
CA HIS A 15 -4.80 14.04 5.15
C HIS A 15 -5.97 13.04 5.39
N TYR A 16 -6.01 11.90 4.70
CA TYR A 16 -7.05 10.89 4.78
C TYR A 16 -6.45 9.55 5.20
N GLN A 17 -7.15 8.84 6.09
CA GLN A 17 -6.77 7.50 6.53
C GLN A 17 -6.60 6.58 5.33
N ALA A 18 -5.48 5.85 5.33
CA ALA A 18 -5.09 4.84 4.35
C ALA A 18 -5.96 3.57 4.45
N THR A 19 -7.29 3.70 4.43
CA THR A 19 -8.23 2.59 4.55
C THR A 19 -8.69 2.03 3.21
N ASP A 20 -8.43 2.73 2.10
CA ASP A 20 -8.82 2.24 0.78
C ASP A 20 -7.70 1.41 0.14
N GLN A 21 -7.91 0.09 0.09
CA GLN A 21 -6.99 -0.88 -0.50
C GLN A 21 -6.59 -0.48 -1.92
N GLN A 22 -7.55 0.03 -2.70
CA GLN A 22 -7.35 0.37 -4.10
C GLN A 22 -6.44 1.59 -4.26
N GLU A 23 -6.55 2.58 -3.37
CA GLU A 23 -5.62 3.71 -3.34
C GLU A 23 -4.19 3.28 -2.97
N LEU A 24 -4.02 2.37 -2.01
CA LEU A 24 -2.70 1.86 -1.63
C LEU A 24 -2.03 1.06 -2.76
N LEU A 25 -2.79 0.20 -3.43
CA LEU A 25 -2.32 -0.53 -4.62
C LEU A 25 -1.93 0.44 -5.74
N THR A 26 -2.74 1.49 -5.93
CA THR A 26 -2.46 2.54 -6.93
C THR A 26 -1.17 3.29 -6.61
N MET A 27 -0.93 3.61 -5.34
CA MET A 27 0.32 4.27 -4.92
C MET A 27 1.53 3.35 -5.12
N ALA A 28 1.46 2.10 -4.69
CA ALA A 28 2.52 1.13 -4.91
C ALA A 28 2.85 0.97 -6.40
N LYS A 29 1.82 0.95 -7.26
CA LYS A 29 1.99 0.88 -8.72
C LYS A 29 2.66 2.14 -9.27
N LYS A 30 2.31 3.34 -8.80
CA LYS A 30 2.97 4.59 -9.20
C LYS A 30 4.44 4.61 -8.85
N LEU A 31 4.80 4.15 -7.64
CA LEU A 31 6.19 4.06 -7.20
C LEU A 31 6.99 3.09 -8.07
N TYR A 32 6.39 1.97 -8.45
CA TYR A 32 7.03 1.00 -9.34
C TYR A 32 7.26 1.58 -10.74
N ILE A 33 6.24 2.21 -11.34
CA ILE A 33 6.34 2.84 -12.67
C ILE A 33 7.36 4.00 -12.65
N SER A 34 7.48 4.70 -11.52
CA SER A 34 8.47 5.78 -11.34
C SER A 34 9.87 5.27 -11.00
N ASN A 35 10.10 3.95 -11.01
CA ASN A 35 11.35 3.30 -10.59
C ASN A 35 11.82 3.64 -9.16
N GLU A 36 10.94 4.15 -8.29
CA GLU A 36 11.25 4.38 -6.88
C GLU A 36 11.34 3.06 -6.09
N ILE A 37 10.64 2.02 -6.55
CA ILE A 37 10.68 0.69 -5.99
C ILE A 37 10.91 -0.36 -7.08
N SER A 38 11.58 -1.45 -6.73
CA SER A 38 11.75 -2.59 -7.63
C SER A 38 10.49 -3.46 -7.73
N LEU A 39 10.40 -4.28 -8.77
CA LEU A 39 9.30 -5.24 -8.96
C LEU A 39 9.09 -6.16 -7.75
N HIS A 40 10.19 -6.56 -7.10
CA HIS A 40 10.14 -7.36 -5.88
C HIS A 40 9.36 -6.65 -4.77
N HIS A 41 9.72 -5.39 -4.48
CA HIS A 41 9.02 -4.58 -3.48
C HIS A 41 7.57 -4.33 -3.85
N TYR A 42 7.25 -4.08 -5.12
CA TYR A 42 5.88 -3.91 -5.57
C TYR A 42 5.01 -5.15 -5.31
N LYS A 43 5.53 -6.34 -5.61
CA LYS A 43 4.83 -7.61 -5.35
C LYS A 43 4.61 -7.84 -3.86
N GLU A 44 5.61 -7.56 -3.03
CA GLU A 44 5.47 -7.66 -1.58
C GLU A 44 4.44 -6.68 -1.02
N LEU A 45 4.47 -5.41 -1.44
CA LEU A 45 3.50 -4.41 -1.03
C LEU A 45 2.08 -4.81 -1.43
N SER A 46 1.89 -5.26 -2.67
CA SER A 46 0.57 -5.68 -3.16
C SER A 46 0.02 -6.85 -2.35
N LYS A 47 0.87 -7.83 -1.99
CA LYS A 47 0.47 -8.96 -1.16
C LYS A 47 0.07 -8.51 0.25
N GLN A 48 0.88 -7.65 0.87
CA GLN A 48 0.61 -7.14 2.21
C GLN A 48 -0.67 -6.29 2.26
N ILE A 49 -0.89 -5.44 1.26
CA ILE A 49 -2.11 -4.61 1.13
C ILE A 49 -3.36 -5.50 1.05
N ASN A 50 -3.33 -6.52 0.21
CA ASN A 50 -4.45 -7.45 0.07
C ASN A 50 -4.74 -8.24 1.38
N THR A 51 -3.69 -8.61 2.12
CA THR A 51 -3.86 -9.29 3.42
C THR A 51 -4.45 -8.40 4.52
N ILE A 52 -4.30 -7.07 4.42
CA ILE A 52 -4.90 -6.14 5.39
C ILE A 52 -6.42 -6.09 5.24
N GLU A 53 -6.93 -6.05 4.01
CA GLU A 53 -8.38 -6.05 3.76
C GLU A 53 -9.00 -7.35 4.25
N GLU A 54 -8.42 -8.51 3.93
CA GLU A 54 -8.90 -9.83 4.41
C GLU A 54 -9.02 -9.92 5.94
N LYS A 55 -8.15 -9.22 6.68
CA LYS A 55 -8.26 -9.11 8.15
C LYS A 55 -9.34 -8.13 8.61
N ALA A 56 -9.59 -7.05 7.87
CA ALA A 56 -10.60 -6.06 8.20
C ALA A 56 -12.04 -6.57 7.96
N ILE A 57 -12.24 -7.44 6.96
CA ILE A 57 -13.53 -8.12 6.71
C ILE A 57 -13.77 -9.36 7.59
N SER A 58 -12.79 -9.82 8.36
CA SER A 58 -12.90 -11.03 9.21
C SER A 58 -13.10 -10.73 10.70
N THR A 59 -13.43 -9.49 11.09
CA THR A 59 -13.89 -9.18 12.45
C THR A 59 -15.39 -9.48 12.58
N PRO A 60 -15.82 -10.49 13.38
CA PRO A 60 -17.22 -10.76 13.70
C PRO A 60 -17.84 -9.71 14.64
#